data_AF-A0A832DSV9-F1
#
_entry.id   AF-A0A832DSV9-F1
#
_cell.length_a   1.000
_cell.length_b   1.000
_cell.length_c   1.000
_cell.angle_alpha   90.00
_cell.angle_beta   90.00
_cell.angle_gamma   90.00
#
_symmetry.space_group_name_H-M   'P 1'
#
loop_
_entity.id
_entity.type
_entity.pdbx_description
1 polymer ?
#
loop_
_entity_poly.entity_id
_entity_poly.type
_entity_poly.pdbx_seq_one_letter_code
_entity_poly.pdbx_strand_id
1 'polypeptide(L)'
;MNRWLKTFFILVPLAILIGCGGGQKVRKAASVVDTPEIHYDKGRAYLAENNVDQAFFEFQQAVTLNPKYAPAYEGMAWVYIARNNPDEAIKMADKALDLNSDWHLARVARARAYSLKGNHDKAIKEARKAVEKLEDSKMPGKKRYLIEAYLALGDIYRAANRYNEAQTTYMKVMDIDKTNQRAAKAIRELAAYRTAIAGERPELQRIAAAKAITRADAAVLFALELPLKKIFRDVRPNQSGFRPPSQQQAAATSGNSLPPDVPGNFWARSFIQEVLEKGVMETFPDGTFKPNQKMTRAELAQVIQKFLVRYWQDPSLETKFFGTTSPF
;
A
#
# COMPACT_ATOMS: atom_id res chain seq x y z
N MET A 1 3.90 -60.64 -40.35
CA MET A 1 4.28 -60.69 -41.77
C MET A 1 3.66 -59.48 -42.47
N ASN A 2 4.50 -58.57 -42.94
CA ASN A 2 4.29 -57.44 -43.86
C ASN A 2 3.27 -56.34 -43.49
N ARG A 3 3.72 -55.13 -43.11
CA ARG A 3 4.39 -54.06 -43.90
C ARG A 3 3.40 -53.28 -44.78
N TRP A 4 3.11 -52.03 -44.37
CA TRP A 4 3.00 -50.79 -45.17
C TRP A 4 2.18 -49.77 -44.35
N LEU A 5 2.80 -48.91 -43.53
CA LEU A 5 3.29 -47.57 -43.92
C LEU A 5 2.49 -46.91 -45.04
N LYS A 6 1.62 -45.97 -44.67
CA LYS A 6 1.46 -44.67 -45.35
C LYS A 6 0.95 -43.64 -44.34
N THR A 7 1.93 -42.89 -43.84
CA THR A 7 1.82 -41.58 -43.19
C THR A 7 0.85 -40.66 -43.94
N PHE A 8 -0.30 -40.35 -43.33
CA PHE A 8 -1.11 -39.19 -43.72
C PHE A 8 -0.67 -38.02 -42.84
N PHE A 9 0.35 -37.31 -43.30
CA PHE A 9 0.68 -35.97 -42.84
C PHE A 9 -0.47 -35.05 -43.31
N ILE A 10 -1.47 -34.83 -42.47
CA ILE A 10 -2.46 -33.77 -42.71
C ILE A 10 -1.76 -32.46 -42.36
N LEU A 11 -1.18 -31.83 -43.38
CA LEU A 11 -0.84 -30.41 -43.39
C LEU A 11 -2.14 -29.63 -43.12
N VAL A 12 -2.38 -29.27 -41.86
CA VAL A 12 -3.35 -28.23 -41.51
C VAL A 12 -2.70 -26.91 -41.94
N PRO A 13 -3.23 -26.19 -42.94
CA PRO A 13 -2.74 -24.85 -43.21
C PRO A 13 -3.19 -23.98 -42.03
N LEU A 14 -2.21 -23.62 -41.21
CA LEU A 14 -2.30 -22.58 -40.20
C LEU A 14 -2.57 -21.25 -40.93
N ALA A 15 -3.83 -20.98 -41.25
CA ALA A 15 -4.27 -19.70 -41.77
C ALA A 15 -4.29 -18.69 -40.63
N ILE A 16 -3.09 -18.16 -40.34
CA ILE A 16 -2.91 -16.91 -39.61
C ILE A 16 -3.46 -15.81 -40.53
N LEU A 17 -4.75 -15.50 -40.43
CA LEU A 17 -5.28 -14.24 -40.91
C LEU A 17 -5.08 -13.19 -39.83
N ILE A 18 -3.91 -12.57 -39.90
CA ILE A 18 -3.69 -11.19 -39.46
C ILE A 18 -4.65 -10.33 -40.28
N GLY A 19 -5.81 -10.08 -39.68
CA GLY A 19 -6.80 -9.12 -40.17
C GLY A 19 -6.82 -7.89 -39.25
N CYS A 20 -5.74 -7.11 -39.26
CA CYS A 20 -5.79 -5.73 -38.78
C CYS A 20 -6.64 -4.93 -39.79
N GLY A 21 -7.84 -4.51 -39.39
CA GLY A 21 -8.66 -3.58 -40.20
C GLY A 21 -10.13 -3.93 -40.40
N GLY A 22 -10.68 -4.95 -39.73
CA GLY A 22 -12.12 -5.20 -39.72
C GLY A 22 -12.80 -4.48 -38.55
N GLY A 23 -13.59 -3.44 -38.82
CA GLY A 23 -14.49 -2.88 -37.81
C GLY A 23 -15.32 -4.01 -37.15
N GLN A 24 -15.52 -3.94 -35.83
CA GLN A 24 -16.30 -4.93 -35.08
C GLN A 24 -17.65 -5.16 -35.78
N LYS A 25 -17.85 -6.36 -36.35
CA LYS A 25 -19.09 -6.70 -37.07
C LYS A 25 -20.24 -6.69 -36.07
N VAL A 26 -21.16 -5.73 -36.24
CA VAL A 26 -22.39 -5.64 -35.45
C VAL A 26 -23.30 -6.81 -35.84
N ARG A 27 -23.67 -7.65 -34.87
CA ARG A 27 -24.63 -8.74 -35.09
C ARG A 27 -26.05 -8.26 -34.83
N LYS A 28 -27.03 -8.84 -35.53
CA LYS A 28 -28.45 -8.60 -35.24
C LYS A 28 -28.86 -9.33 -33.96
N ALA A 29 -29.79 -8.73 -33.22
CA ALA A 29 -30.42 -9.38 -32.06
C ALA A 29 -31.23 -10.61 -32.53
N ALA A 30 -31.06 -11.73 -31.84
CA ALA A 30 -31.74 -12.99 -32.08
C ALA A 30 -33.14 -13.04 -31.43
N SER A 31 -33.40 -12.19 -30.44
CA SER A 31 -34.70 -12.10 -29.75
C SER A 31 -34.88 -10.75 -29.07
N VAL A 32 -36.08 -10.48 -28.54
CA VAL A 32 -36.39 -9.24 -27.78
C VAL A 32 -35.54 -9.11 -26.51
N VAL A 33 -35.09 -10.23 -25.94
CA VAL A 33 -34.25 -10.27 -24.73
C VAL A 33 -32.75 -10.34 -25.04
N ASP A 34 -32.37 -10.31 -26.32
CA ASP A 34 -30.98 -10.32 -26.77
C ASP A 34 -30.47 -8.87 -26.93
N THR A 35 -30.28 -8.21 -25.78
CA THR A 35 -29.85 -6.80 -25.72
C THR A 35 -28.48 -6.65 -25.05
N PRO A 36 -27.72 -5.58 -25.38
CA PRO A 36 -26.44 -5.30 -24.72
C PRO A 36 -26.55 -5.20 -23.20
N GLU A 37 -27.64 -4.64 -22.69
CA GLU A 37 -27.91 -4.46 -21.26
C GLU A 37 -28.05 -5.80 -20.55
N ILE A 38 -28.82 -6.73 -21.12
CA ILE A 38 -29.04 -8.06 -20.54
C ILE A 38 -27.74 -8.86 -20.50
N HIS A 39 -26.98 -8.83 -21.60
CA HIS A 39 -25.65 -9.46 -21.65
C HIS A 39 -24.69 -8.83 -20.63
N TYR A 40 -24.71 -7.52 -20.45
CA TYR A 40 -23.90 -6.86 -19.42
C TYR A 40 -24.30 -7.25 -18.00
N ASP A 41 -25.59 -7.33 -17.70
CA ASP A 41 -26.06 -7.74 -16.38
C ASP A 41 -25.71 -9.22 -16.08
N LYS A 42 -25.82 -10.11 -17.09
CA LYS A 42 -25.32 -11.49 -16.98
C LYS A 42 -23.81 -11.54 -16.73
N GLY A 43 -23.04 -10.77 -17.49
CA GLY A 43 -21.58 -10.69 -17.31
C GLY A 43 -21.19 -10.24 -15.90
N ARG A 44 -21.93 -9.29 -15.34
CA ARG A 44 -21.74 -8.86 -13.94
C ARG A 44 -22.11 -9.93 -12.92
N ALA A 45 -23.19 -10.67 -13.15
CA ALA A 45 -23.58 -11.79 -12.29
C ALA A 45 -22.47 -12.86 -12.28
N TYR A 46 -21.95 -13.23 -13.46
CA TYR A 46 -20.84 -14.17 -13.56
C TYR A 46 -19.56 -13.66 -12.88
N LEU A 47 -19.21 -12.37 -12.98
CA LEU A 47 -18.08 -11.81 -12.21
C LEU A 47 -18.28 -11.93 -10.70
N ALA A 48 -19.50 -11.73 -10.20
CA ALA A 48 -19.80 -11.85 -8.78
C ALA A 48 -19.67 -13.31 -8.28
N GLU A 49 -19.93 -14.28 -9.16
CA GLU A 49 -19.72 -15.71 -8.93
C GLU A 49 -18.26 -16.15 -9.17
N ASN A 50 -17.35 -15.21 -9.46
CA ASN A 50 -15.96 -15.47 -9.84
C ASN A 50 -15.83 -16.32 -11.13
N ASN A 51 -16.86 -16.34 -11.97
CA ASN A 51 -16.88 -17.03 -13.24
C ASN A 51 -16.38 -16.11 -14.38
N VAL A 52 -15.07 -15.87 -14.38
CA VAL A 52 -14.43 -14.81 -15.18
C VAL A 52 -14.55 -15.03 -16.70
N ASP A 53 -14.53 -16.28 -17.16
CA ASP A 53 -14.58 -16.58 -18.60
C ASP A 53 -15.98 -16.37 -19.18
N GLN A 54 -17.02 -16.85 -18.47
CA GLN A 54 -18.41 -16.61 -18.84
C GLN A 54 -18.74 -15.12 -18.78
N ALA A 55 -18.23 -14.41 -17.78
CA ALA A 55 -18.38 -12.95 -17.72
C ALA A 55 -17.81 -12.26 -18.96
N PHE A 56 -16.59 -12.63 -19.35
CA PHE A 56 -15.96 -12.07 -20.55
C PHE A 56 -16.77 -12.34 -21.82
N PHE A 57 -17.26 -13.57 -21.97
CA PHE A 57 -18.11 -13.95 -23.10
C PHE A 57 -19.38 -13.09 -23.16
N GLU A 58 -20.07 -12.91 -22.05
CA GLU A 58 -21.29 -12.08 -21.99
C GLU A 58 -21.01 -10.61 -22.33
N PHE A 59 -19.91 -10.03 -21.82
CA PHE A 59 -19.53 -8.67 -22.22
C PHE A 59 -19.17 -8.59 -23.71
N GLN A 60 -18.54 -9.62 -24.28
CA GLN A 60 -18.30 -9.68 -25.72
C GLN A 60 -19.61 -9.69 -26.51
N GLN A 61 -20.60 -10.47 -26.07
CA GLN A 61 -21.92 -10.46 -26.71
C GLN A 61 -22.54 -9.06 -26.71
N ALA A 62 -22.49 -8.34 -25.59
CA ALA A 62 -22.97 -6.98 -25.51
C ALA A 62 -22.29 -6.04 -26.52
N VAL A 63 -20.96 -6.17 -26.69
CA VAL A 63 -20.20 -5.40 -27.68
C VAL A 63 -20.53 -5.81 -29.12
N THR A 64 -20.82 -7.09 -29.40
CA THR A 64 -21.23 -7.52 -30.75
C THR A 64 -22.60 -6.96 -31.14
N LEU A 65 -23.50 -6.76 -30.18
CA LEU A 65 -24.81 -6.14 -30.41
C LEU A 65 -24.71 -4.62 -30.54
N ASN A 66 -23.88 -3.99 -29.70
CA ASN A 66 -23.65 -2.55 -29.74
C ASN A 66 -22.19 -2.22 -29.41
N PRO A 67 -21.34 -1.97 -30.42
CA PRO A 67 -19.94 -1.62 -30.20
C PRO A 67 -19.71 -0.30 -29.47
N LYS A 68 -20.74 0.54 -29.32
CA LYS A 68 -20.70 1.81 -28.59
C LYS A 68 -21.22 1.70 -27.16
N TYR A 69 -21.58 0.49 -26.70
CA TYR A 69 -22.07 0.27 -25.35
C TYR A 69 -20.92 0.29 -24.32
N ALA A 70 -20.62 1.49 -23.81
CA ALA A 70 -19.54 1.75 -22.86
C ALA A 70 -19.51 0.79 -21.63
N PRO A 71 -20.65 0.41 -21.01
CA PRO A 71 -20.63 -0.50 -19.85
C PRO A 71 -19.99 -1.86 -20.15
N ALA A 72 -20.14 -2.42 -21.36
CA ALA A 72 -19.53 -3.71 -21.66
C ALA A 72 -17.99 -3.66 -21.69
N TYR A 73 -17.39 -2.56 -22.13
CA TYR A 73 -15.94 -2.38 -22.06
C TYR A 73 -15.46 -2.18 -20.62
N GLU A 74 -16.24 -1.50 -19.79
CA GLU A 74 -15.96 -1.44 -18.35
C GLU A 74 -16.03 -2.83 -17.70
N GLY A 75 -17.01 -3.65 -18.05
CA GLY A 75 -17.10 -5.06 -17.64
C GLY A 75 -15.87 -5.88 -18.05
N MET A 76 -15.38 -5.70 -19.29
CA MET A 76 -14.14 -6.33 -19.75
C MET A 76 -12.91 -5.83 -18.96
N ALA A 77 -12.87 -4.56 -18.56
CA ALA A 77 -11.79 -4.06 -17.71
C ALA A 77 -11.74 -4.80 -16.36
N TRP A 78 -12.91 -5.09 -15.77
CA TRP A 78 -13.01 -5.91 -14.55
C TRP A 78 -12.58 -7.35 -14.76
N VAL A 79 -12.90 -7.96 -15.90
CA VAL A 79 -12.38 -9.29 -16.27
C VAL A 79 -10.85 -9.28 -16.29
N TYR A 80 -10.24 -8.30 -16.95
CA TYR A 80 -8.78 -8.21 -17.01
C TYR A 80 -8.14 -7.91 -15.65
N ILE A 81 -8.79 -7.13 -14.79
CA ILE A 81 -8.42 -6.96 -13.38
C ILE A 81 -8.44 -8.30 -12.64
N ALA A 82 -9.50 -9.10 -12.79
CA ALA A 82 -9.61 -10.42 -12.17
C ALA A 82 -8.54 -11.40 -12.68
N ARG A 83 -8.12 -11.26 -13.94
CA ARG A 83 -7.01 -12.02 -14.55
C ARG A 83 -5.62 -11.47 -14.22
N ASN A 84 -5.52 -10.46 -13.36
CA ASN A 84 -4.27 -9.77 -13.02
C ASN A 84 -3.51 -9.23 -14.25
N ASN A 85 -4.24 -8.76 -15.26
CA ASN A 85 -3.71 -8.14 -16.48
C ASN A 85 -4.06 -6.64 -16.50
N PRO A 86 -3.29 -5.78 -15.80
CA PRO A 86 -3.63 -4.37 -15.63
C PRO A 86 -3.55 -3.55 -16.93
N ASP A 87 -2.70 -3.93 -17.89
CA ASP A 87 -2.54 -3.17 -19.13
C ASP A 87 -3.75 -3.29 -20.04
N GLU A 88 -4.26 -4.51 -20.25
CA GLU A 88 -5.51 -4.70 -21.00
C GLU A 88 -6.73 -4.14 -20.24
N ALA A 89 -6.73 -4.17 -18.90
CA ALA A 89 -7.77 -3.53 -18.11
C ALA A 89 -7.82 -2.02 -18.33
N ILE A 90 -6.67 -1.33 -18.34
CA ILE A 90 -6.58 0.10 -18.64
C ILE A 90 -7.11 0.38 -20.04
N LYS A 91 -6.71 -0.41 -21.04
CA LYS A 91 -7.16 -0.24 -22.43
C LYS A 91 -8.68 -0.38 -22.58
N MET A 92 -9.30 -1.36 -21.92
CA MET A 92 -10.75 -1.51 -21.95
C MET A 92 -11.47 -0.37 -21.20
N ALA A 93 -10.92 0.07 -20.07
CA ALA A 93 -11.46 1.20 -19.33
C ALA A 93 -11.34 2.53 -20.11
N ASP A 94 -10.23 2.74 -20.80
CA ASP A 94 -10.03 3.90 -21.69
C ASP A 94 -11.03 3.86 -22.85
N LYS A 95 -11.23 2.70 -23.49
CA LYS A 95 -12.25 2.55 -24.53
C LYS A 95 -13.67 2.87 -24.02
N ALA A 96 -14.00 2.48 -22.80
CA ALA A 96 -15.27 2.84 -22.17
C ALA A 96 -15.40 4.36 -21.96
N LEU A 97 -14.32 5.03 -21.54
CA LEU A 97 -14.28 6.48 -21.33
C LEU A 97 -14.28 7.28 -22.63
N ASP A 98 -13.69 6.75 -23.70
CA ASP A 98 -13.75 7.35 -25.04
C ASP A 98 -15.18 7.35 -25.60
N LEU A 99 -15.93 6.28 -25.32
CA LEU A 99 -17.34 6.16 -25.71
C LEU A 99 -18.28 6.98 -24.82
N ASN A 100 -17.99 7.06 -23.53
CA ASN A 100 -18.74 7.86 -22.58
C ASN A 100 -17.79 8.41 -21.50
N SER A 101 -17.40 9.67 -21.65
CA SER A 101 -16.49 10.34 -20.72
C SER A 101 -17.06 10.51 -19.32
N ASP A 102 -18.37 10.40 -19.13
CA ASP A 102 -19.03 10.52 -17.83
C ASP A 102 -19.32 9.16 -17.17
N TRP A 103 -18.87 8.07 -17.80
CA TRP A 103 -18.93 6.73 -17.23
C TRP A 103 -17.93 6.57 -16.08
N HIS A 104 -18.32 7.04 -14.91
CA HIS A 104 -17.50 7.04 -13.68
C HIS A 104 -17.05 5.64 -13.24
N LEU A 105 -17.81 4.59 -13.55
CA LEU A 105 -17.40 3.21 -13.27
C LEU A 105 -16.16 2.79 -14.06
N ALA A 106 -15.99 3.25 -15.31
CA ALA A 106 -14.76 2.99 -16.04
C ALA A 106 -13.56 3.71 -15.41
N ARG A 107 -13.73 4.89 -14.80
CA ARG A 107 -12.66 5.52 -14.02
C ARG A 107 -12.27 4.67 -12.81
N VAL A 108 -13.24 4.05 -12.14
CA VAL A 108 -12.98 3.14 -11.01
C VAL A 108 -12.21 1.90 -11.48
N ALA A 109 -12.61 1.28 -12.58
CA ALA A 109 -11.88 0.15 -13.16
C ALA A 109 -10.45 0.56 -13.53
N ARG A 110 -10.26 1.70 -14.21
CA ARG A 110 -8.95 2.24 -14.56
C ARG A 110 -8.08 2.50 -13.32
N ALA A 111 -8.65 3.08 -12.28
CA ALA A 111 -7.95 3.33 -11.02
C ALA A 111 -7.45 2.04 -10.36
N ARG A 112 -8.28 0.99 -10.33
CA ARG A 112 -7.88 -0.33 -9.81
C ARG A 112 -6.79 -0.97 -10.65
N ALA A 113 -6.89 -0.88 -11.97
CA ALA A 113 -5.84 -1.38 -12.86
C ALA A 113 -4.50 -0.67 -12.63
N TYR A 114 -4.50 0.65 -12.43
CA TYR A 114 -3.30 1.38 -12.02
C TYR A 114 -2.76 0.92 -10.66
N SER A 115 -3.63 0.63 -9.70
CA SER A 115 -3.22 0.13 -8.39
C SER A 115 -2.58 -1.26 -8.47
N LEU A 116 -3.10 -2.16 -9.32
CA LEU A 116 -2.50 -3.47 -9.57
C LEU A 116 -1.11 -3.36 -10.20
N LYS A 117 -0.90 -2.34 -11.03
CA LYS A 117 0.42 -2.01 -11.61
C LYS A 117 1.39 -1.38 -10.60
N GLY A 118 0.97 -1.17 -9.34
CA GLY A 118 1.75 -0.47 -8.31
C GLY A 118 1.82 1.05 -8.49
N ASN A 119 1.09 1.62 -9.46
CA ASN A 119 1.05 3.07 -9.69
C ASN A 119 -0.03 3.72 -8.81
N HIS A 120 0.20 3.72 -7.50
CA HIS A 120 -0.79 4.16 -6.52
C HIS A 120 -1.16 5.63 -6.65
N ASP A 121 -0.21 6.51 -7.03
CA ASP A 121 -0.50 7.94 -7.20
C ASP A 121 -1.50 8.20 -8.33
N LYS A 122 -1.32 7.56 -9.49
CA LYS A 122 -2.29 7.63 -10.58
C LYS A 122 -3.62 6.99 -10.18
N ALA A 123 -3.58 5.84 -9.51
CA ALA A 123 -4.77 5.15 -9.03
C ALA A 123 -5.63 6.05 -8.11
N ILE A 124 -4.99 6.71 -7.12
CA ILE A 124 -5.66 7.62 -6.18
C ILE A 124 -6.28 8.80 -6.93
N LYS A 125 -5.54 9.41 -7.87
CA LYS A 125 -6.03 10.54 -8.67
C LYS A 125 -7.29 10.18 -9.45
N GLU A 126 -7.27 9.04 -10.13
CA GLU A 126 -8.40 8.55 -10.93
C GLU A 126 -9.61 8.20 -10.07
N ALA A 127 -9.40 7.48 -8.97
CA ALA A 127 -10.47 7.11 -8.04
C ALA A 127 -11.11 8.32 -7.37
N ARG A 128 -10.32 9.32 -6.96
CA ARG A 128 -10.85 10.60 -6.42
C ARG A 128 -11.71 11.33 -7.42
N LYS A 129 -11.26 11.43 -8.67
CA LYS A 129 -12.04 12.07 -9.74
C LYS A 129 -13.36 11.34 -10.01
N ALA A 130 -13.36 10.00 -9.90
CA ALA A 130 -14.58 9.20 -10.02
C ALA A 130 -15.58 9.52 -8.88
N VAL A 131 -15.10 9.60 -7.64
CA VAL A 131 -15.91 9.97 -6.46
C VAL A 131 -16.47 11.38 -6.61
N GLU A 132 -15.63 12.36 -6.91
CA GLU A 132 -16.03 13.77 -7.10
C GLU A 132 -17.16 13.91 -8.13
N LYS A 133 -16.99 13.30 -9.32
CA LYS A 133 -18.02 13.30 -10.36
C LYS A 133 -19.32 12.62 -9.95
N LEU A 134 -19.24 11.59 -9.11
CA LEU A 134 -20.40 10.88 -8.58
C LEU A 134 -21.15 11.70 -7.52
N GLU A 135 -20.42 12.41 -6.67
CA GLU A 135 -21.01 13.29 -5.65
C GLU A 135 -21.80 14.43 -6.30
N ASP A 136 -21.21 15.06 -7.32
CA ASP A 136 -21.83 16.16 -8.08
C ASP A 136 -22.96 15.68 -9.00
N SER A 137 -23.00 14.40 -9.36
CA SER A 137 -23.99 13.85 -10.28
C SER A 137 -25.41 13.90 -9.69
N LYS A 138 -26.38 14.23 -10.54
CA LYS A 138 -27.83 14.16 -10.23
C LYS A 138 -28.45 12.81 -10.60
N MET A 139 -27.62 11.82 -10.97
CA MET A 139 -28.09 10.51 -11.42
C MET A 139 -28.91 9.78 -10.33
N PRO A 140 -30.09 9.23 -10.68
CA PRO A 140 -30.86 8.40 -9.76
C PRO A 140 -30.05 7.15 -9.38
N GLY A 141 -30.14 6.72 -8.12
CA GLY A 141 -29.40 5.55 -7.64
C GLY A 141 -27.88 5.76 -7.48
N LYS A 142 -27.37 7.00 -7.58
CA LYS A 142 -25.93 7.31 -7.44
C LYS A 142 -25.27 6.74 -6.18
N LYS A 143 -26.03 6.58 -5.10
CA LYS A 143 -25.55 5.99 -3.83
C LYS A 143 -24.87 4.64 -4.04
N ARG A 144 -25.42 3.77 -4.90
CA ARG A 144 -24.83 2.46 -5.22
C ARG A 144 -23.45 2.60 -5.86
N TYR A 145 -23.33 3.48 -6.84
CA TYR A 145 -22.06 3.74 -7.54
C TYR A 145 -21.04 4.46 -6.65
N LEU A 146 -21.51 5.36 -5.79
CA LEU A 146 -20.69 6.07 -4.82
C LEU A 146 -20.09 5.13 -3.77
N ILE A 147 -20.85 4.13 -3.31
CA ILE A 147 -20.35 3.05 -2.45
C ILE A 147 -19.20 2.31 -3.13
N GLU A 148 -19.38 1.85 -4.38
CA GLU A 148 -18.33 1.14 -5.12
C GLU A 148 -17.07 2.00 -5.35
N ALA A 149 -17.26 3.28 -5.68
CA ALA A 149 -16.15 4.21 -5.87
C ALA A 149 -15.38 4.47 -4.56
N TYR A 150 -16.08 4.64 -3.44
CA TYR A 150 -15.45 4.78 -2.13
C TYR A 150 -14.74 3.50 -1.67
N LEU A 151 -15.34 2.32 -1.89
CA LEU A 151 -14.70 1.04 -1.62
C LEU A 151 -13.40 0.89 -2.43
N ALA A 152 -13.44 1.21 -3.72
CA ALA A 152 -12.25 1.18 -4.56
C ALA A 152 -11.18 2.18 -4.10
N LEU A 153 -11.56 3.42 -3.78
CA LEU A 153 -10.62 4.42 -3.28
C LEU A 153 -9.99 4.00 -1.93
N GLY A 154 -10.77 3.43 -1.02
CA GLY A 154 -10.29 2.87 0.24
C GLY A 154 -9.30 1.73 0.03
N ASP A 155 -9.61 0.80 -0.88
CA ASP A 155 -8.72 -0.32 -1.23
C ASP A 155 -7.39 0.18 -1.83
N ILE A 156 -7.45 1.21 -2.68
CA ILE A 156 -6.27 1.84 -3.29
C ILE A 156 -5.42 2.55 -2.23
N TYR A 157 -6.03 3.29 -1.30
CA TYR A 157 -5.29 3.89 -0.19
C TYR A 157 -4.61 2.85 0.69
N ARG A 158 -5.30 1.74 0.97
CA ARG A 158 -4.73 0.62 1.74
C ARG A 158 -3.53 0.02 1.01
N ALA A 159 -3.63 -0.20 -0.30
CA ALA A 159 -2.51 -0.68 -1.13
C ALA A 159 -1.33 0.31 -1.15
N ALA A 160 -1.61 1.61 -1.06
CA ALA A 160 -0.62 2.67 -0.96
C ALA A 160 -0.04 2.88 0.47
N ASN A 161 -0.40 2.03 1.44
CA ASN A 161 -0.07 2.17 2.87
C ASN A 161 -0.57 3.48 3.52
N ARG A 162 -1.61 4.10 2.94
CA ARG A 162 -2.27 5.31 3.43
C ARG A 162 -3.47 4.93 4.30
N TYR A 163 -3.20 4.28 5.44
CA TYR A 163 -4.24 3.60 6.23
C TYR A 163 -5.26 4.56 6.87
N ASN A 164 -4.85 5.78 7.23
CA ASN A 164 -5.77 6.78 7.77
C ASN A 164 -6.78 7.24 6.71
N GLU A 165 -6.29 7.54 5.50
CA GLU A 165 -7.14 7.87 4.36
C GLU A 165 -8.02 6.69 3.95
N ALA A 166 -7.50 5.45 3.99
CA ALA A 166 -8.29 4.26 3.75
C ALA A 166 -9.46 4.14 4.75
N GLN A 167 -9.18 4.26 6.06
CA GLN A 167 -10.18 4.16 7.11
C GLN A 167 -11.27 5.24 6.96
N THR A 168 -10.87 6.49 6.77
CA THR A 168 -11.81 7.61 6.57
C THR A 168 -12.67 7.42 5.33
N THR A 169 -12.08 6.89 4.24
CA THR A 169 -12.81 6.57 3.02
C THR A 169 -13.82 5.44 3.22
N TYR A 170 -13.47 4.38 3.94
CA TYR A 170 -14.43 3.31 4.27
C TYR A 170 -15.55 3.79 5.21
N MET A 171 -15.28 4.74 6.10
CA MET A 171 -16.34 5.34 6.92
C MET A 171 -17.38 6.08 6.05
N LYS A 172 -16.97 6.71 4.94
CA LYS A 172 -17.93 7.28 3.98
C LYS A 172 -18.87 6.24 3.37
N VAL A 173 -18.41 5.00 3.20
CA VAL A 173 -19.29 3.90 2.78
C VAL A 173 -20.32 3.60 3.87
N MET A 174 -19.91 3.54 5.14
CA MET A 174 -20.80 3.29 6.27
C MET A 174 -21.81 4.43 6.50
N ASP A 175 -21.46 5.67 6.16
CA ASP A 175 -22.39 6.81 6.19
C ASP A 175 -23.54 6.64 5.18
N ILE A 176 -23.27 6.00 4.03
CA ILE A 176 -24.25 5.75 2.97
C ILE A 176 -25.03 4.46 3.23
N ASP A 177 -24.31 3.39 3.59
CA ASP A 177 -24.84 2.05 3.87
C ASP A 177 -24.14 1.45 5.09
N LYS A 178 -24.81 1.56 6.25
CA LYS A 178 -24.33 1.03 7.54
C LYS A 178 -24.24 -0.50 7.57
N THR A 179 -24.87 -1.19 6.63
CA THR A 179 -24.89 -2.67 6.58
C THR A 179 -23.80 -3.24 5.68
N ASN A 180 -22.98 -2.37 5.06
CA ASN A 180 -21.94 -2.79 4.13
C ASN A 180 -20.84 -3.62 4.82
N GLN A 181 -20.93 -4.95 4.69
CA GLN A 181 -20.01 -5.87 5.35
C GLN A 181 -18.56 -5.69 4.90
N ARG A 182 -18.33 -5.32 3.63
CA ARG A 182 -16.99 -5.11 3.08
C ARG A 182 -16.30 -3.93 3.74
N ALA A 183 -16.98 -2.78 3.84
CA ALA A 183 -16.45 -1.62 4.53
C ALA A 183 -16.24 -1.89 6.02
N ALA A 184 -17.22 -2.51 6.70
CA ALA A 184 -17.11 -2.85 8.12
C ALA A 184 -15.94 -3.79 8.40
N LYS A 185 -15.71 -4.80 7.56
CA LYS A 185 -14.54 -5.68 7.64
C LYS A 185 -13.24 -4.91 7.43
N ALA A 186 -13.14 -4.10 6.39
CA ALA A 186 -11.95 -3.32 6.10
C ALA A 186 -11.58 -2.34 7.23
N ILE A 187 -12.58 -1.68 7.83
CA ILE A 187 -12.38 -0.79 9.00
C ILE A 187 -11.85 -1.59 10.20
N ARG A 188 -12.42 -2.76 10.50
CA ARG A 188 -11.93 -3.62 11.59
C ARG A 188 -10.49 -4.09 11.37
N GLU A 189 -10.15 -4.49 10.15
CA GLU A 189 -8.78 -4.88 9.79
C GLU A 189 -7.81 -3.71 9.99
N LEU A 190 -8.16 -2.51 9.49
CA LEU A 190 -7.34 -1.31 9.66
C LEU A 190 -7.23 -0.84 11.12
N ALA A 191 -8.27 -1.03 11.92
CA ALA A 191 -8.22 -0.77 13.35
C ALA A 191 -7.22 -1.72 14.04
N ALA A 192 -7.18 -2.99 13.66
CA ALA A 192 -6.18 -3.93 14.17
C ALA A 192 -4.75 -3.53 13.78
N TYR A 193 -4.52 -3.00 12.57
CA TYR A 193 -3.22 -2.42 12.19
C TYR A 193 -2.85 -1.22 13.08
N ARG A 194 -3.81 -0.32 13.35
CA ARG A 194 -3.58 0.81 14.26
C ARG A 194 -3.25 0.35 15.69
N THR A 195 -3.95 -0.67 16.20
CA THR A 195 -3.68 -1.23 17.54
C THR A 195 -2.36 -1.99 17.59
N ALA A 196 -2.00 -2.72 16.52
CA ALA A 196 -0.74 -3.47 16.42
C ALA A 196 0.49 -2.56 16.26
N ILE A 197 0.30 -1.40 15.63
CA ILE A 197 1.33 -0.38 15.46
C ILE A 197 1.42 0.55 16.69
N ALA A 198 0.30 0.76 17.39
CA ALA A 198 0.19 1.76 18.43
C ALA A 198 -0.89 1.38 19.47
N GLY A 199 -0.55 0.56 20.45
CA GLY A 199 -1.26 0.63 21.71
C GLY A 199 -1.19 2.07 22.22
N GLU A 200 -2.31 2.80 22.18
CA GLU A 200 -2.63 4.13 22.75
C GLU A 200 -1.56 5.24 22.77
N ARG A 201 -0.44 5.10 22.07
CA ARG A 201 0.72 6.00 22.13
C ARG A 201 0.81 6.83 20.84
N PRO A 202 0.44 8.13 20.86
CA PRO A 202 0.47 9.01 19.69
C PRO A 202 1.83 9.06 19.00
N GLU A 203 2.91 8.84 19.74
CA GLU A 203 4.28 8.85 19.27
C GLU A 203 4.56 7.70 18.29
N LEU A 204 4.07 6.49 18.57
CA LEU A 204 4.27 5.32 17.70
C LEU A 204 3.44 5.44 16.41
N GLN A 205 2.25 6.05 16.48
CA GLN A 205 1.41 6.33 15.30
C GLN A 205 2.13 7.25 14.32
N ARG A 206 2.82 8.28 14.84
CA ARG A 206 3.61 9.21 14.03
C ARG A 206 4.74 8.47 13.30
N ILE A 207 5.45 7.59 14.00
CA ILE A 207 6.63 6.90 13.48
C ILE A 207 6.25 5.87 12.43
N ALA A 208 5.18 5.12 12.64
CA ALA A 208 4.80 4.04 11.73
C ALA A 208 4.32 4.51 10.35
N ALA A 209 3.89 5.77 10.24
CA ALA A 209 3.56 6.39 8.97
C ALA A 209 4.80 6.92 8.22
N ALA A 210 5.99 6.88 8.81
CA ALA A 210 7.19 7.48 8.23
C ALA A 210 7.87 6.55 7.21
N LYS A 211 8.22 7.10 6.04
CA LYS A 211 9.01 6.40 5.00
C LYS A 211 10.46 6.11 5.42
N ALA A 212 10.98 6.88 6.37
CA ALA A 212 12.31 6.73 6.96
C ALA A 212 12.27 7.30 8.37
N ILE A 213 12.94 6.63 9.31
CA ILE A 213 12.98 7.07 10.71
C ILE A 213 14.12 8.07 10.94
N THR A 214 13.87 9.06 11.79
CA THR A 214 14.86 9.98 12.30
C THR A 214 15.52 9.46 13.58
N ARG A 215 16.60 10.11 14.03
CA ARG A 215 17.21 9.80 15.33
C ARG A 215 16.24 9.99 16.50
N ALA A 216 15.33 10.97 16.43
CA ALA A 216 14.28 11.14 17.43
C ALA A 216 13.27 9.99 17.40
N ASP A 217 12.86 9.53 16.21
CA ASP A 217 11.95 8.39 16.07
C ASP A 217 12.60 7.12 16.64
N ALA A 218 13.89 6.89 16.38
CA ALA A 218 14.63 5.77 16.96
C ALA A 218 14.66 5.87 18.49
N ALA A 219 14.95 7.04 19.07
CA ALA A 219 14.94 7.24 20.51
C ALA A 219 13.59 6.87 21.15
N VAL A 220 12.49 7.27 20.51
CA VAL A 220 11.14 6.93 20.94
C VAL A 220 10.89 5.42 20.86
N LEU A 221 11.25 4.78 19.75
CA LEU A 221 11.11 3.33 19.60
C LEU A 221 11.88 2.58 20.70
N PHE A 222 13.14 2.93 20.94
CA PHE A 222 13.93 2.30 22.01
C PHE A 222 13.33 2.53 23.40
N ALA A 223 12.85 3.74 23.70
CA ALA A 223 12.29 4.06 25.01
C ALA A 223 10.91 3.44 25.25
N LEU A 224 10.08 3.29 24.21
CA LEU A 224 8.72 2.78 24.32
C LEU A 224 8.63 1.26 24.22
N GLU A 225 9.42 0.66 23.33
CA GLU A 225 9.38 -0.79 23.03
C GLU A 225 10.29 -1.58 23.97
N LEU A 226 11.36 -0.97 24.49
CA LEU A 226 12.24 -1.60 25.46
C LEU A 226 12.01 -0.97 26.85
N PRO A 227 11.88 -1.77 27.91
CA PRO A 227 11.76 -1.24 29.26
C PRO A 227 13.12 -0.80 29.78
N LEU A 228 13.71 0.26 29.20
CA LEU A 228 15.08 0.71 29.45
C LEU A 228 15.36 0.97 30.94
N LYS A 229 14.40 1.53 31.67
CA LYS A 229 14.50 1.72 33.14
C LYS A 229 14.61 0.41 33.91
N LYS A 230 13.92 -0.66 33.46
CA LYS A 230 13.98 -1.98 34.11
C LYS A 230 15.28 -2.70 33.75
N ILE A 231 15.71 -2.58 32.49
CA ILE A 231 16.90 -3.20 31.95
C ILE A 231 18.16 -2.59 32.57
N PHE A 232 18.23 -1.26 32.57
CA PHE A 232 19.35 -0.48 33.08
C PHE A 232 18.91 0.23 34.37
N ARG A 233 18.81 -0.54 35.47
CA ARG A 233 18.82 0.00 36.85
C ARG A 233 20.04 0.91 37.00
N ASP A 234 19.97 1.98 37.79
CA ASP A 234 20.87 3.15 37.84
C ASP A 234 22.39 2.90 37.80
N VAL A 235 22.86 2.32 36.72
CA VAL A 235 24.26 2.16 36.34
C VAL A 235 24.60 3.44 35.61
N ARG A 236 25.23 4.37 36.35
CA ARG A 236 25.94 5.48 35.73
C ARG A 236 26.85 4.89 34.65
N PRO A 237 26.80 5.37 33.40
CA PRO A 237 27.60 4.79 32.33
C PRO A 237 29.07 4.82 32.78
N ASN A 238 29.65 3.63 32.98
CA ASN A 238 31.07 3.50 33.19
C ASN A 238 31.69 3.87 31.84
N GLN A 239 32.27 5.07 31.76
CA GLN A 239 32.86 5.62 30.54
C GLN A 239 34.22 4.95 30.29
N SER A 240 34.25 3.63 30.14
CA SER A 240 35.46 2.82 29.97
C SER A 240 36.02 2.87 28.55
N GLY A 241 35.96 4.04 27.90
CA GLY A 241 36.57 4.31 26.61
C GLY A 241 37.54 5.48 26.73
N PHE A 242 38.69 5.38 26.07
CA PHE A 242 39.67 6.48 26.01
C PHE A 242 38.98 7.75 25.50
N ARG A 243 39.05 8.82 26.30
CA ARG A 243 38.52 10.14 25.95
C ARG A 243 39.68 11.14 25.87
N PRO A 244 39.82 11.89 24.77
CA PRO A 244 40.75 13.01 24.73
C PRO A 244 40.34 14.08 25.76
N PRO A 245 41.29 14.84 26.34
CA PRO A 245 41.05 15.79 27.44
C PRO A 245 39.93 16.82 27.19
N SER A 246 39.70 17.19 25.93
CA SER A 246 38.61 18.09 25.52
C SER A 246 37.22 17.50 25.74
N GLN A 247 37.05 16.18 25.64
CA GLN A 247 35.77 15.50 25.87
C GLN A 247 35.50 15.23 27.36
N GLN A 248 36.54 15.16 28.19
CA GLN A 248 36.40 15.06 29.65
C GLN A 248 35.88 16.37 30.26
N GLN A 249 36.26 17.52 29.71
CA GLN A 249 35.72 18.83 30.12
C GLN A 249 34.24 19.02 29.72
N ALA A 250 33.80 18.45 28.59
CA ALA A 250 32.39 18.46 28.18
C ALA A 250 31.51 17.48 28.99
N ALA A 251 32.08 16.40 29.54
CA ALA A 251 31.36 15.46 30.39
C ALA A 251 31.13 16.00 31.83
N ALA A 252 31.92 16.99 32.26
CA ALA A 252 31.81 17.60 33.59
C ALA A 252 30.65 18.61 33.73
N THR A 253 29.93 18.92 32.65
CA THR A 253 28.72 19.76 32.65
C THR A 253 27.42 18.95 32.74
N SER A 254 27.49 17.71 33.24
CA SER A 254 26.34 16.83 33.48
C SER A 254 25.46 17.32 34.64
N GLY A 255 24.77 18.43 34.43
CA GLY A 255 23.57 18.83 35.17
C GLY A 255 22.43 18.98 34.17
N ASN A 256 21.53 17.98 34.11
CA ASN A 256 20.16 18.00 33.55
C ASN A 256 19.88 18.68 32.20
N SER A 257 20.88 19.10 31.42
CA SER A 257 20.67 19.80 30.16
C SER A 257 20.82 18.85 28.98
N LEU A 258 19.70 18.65 28.29
CA LEU A 258 19.66 17.99 26.99
C LEU A 258 20.52 18.75 25.96
N PRO A 259 20.96 18.09 24.88
CA PRO A 259 21.74 18.70 23.81
C PRO A 259 21.10 20.00 23.27
N PRO A 260 21.91 21.01 22.88
CA PRO A 260 21.43 22.35 22.56
C PRO A 260 20.49 22.40 21.34
N ASP A 261 20.55 21.39 20.47
CA ASP A 261 19.71 21.24 19.29
C ASP A 261 18.39 20.49 19.56
N VAL A 262 18.08 20.20 20.83
CA VAL A 262 16.80 19.62 21.27
C VAL A 262 16.00 20.71 22.00
N PRO A 263 15.03 21.36 21.33
CA PRO A 263 14.19 22.39 21.93
C PRO A 263 13.45 21.91 23.19
N GLY A 264 13.12 22.83 24.09
CA GLY A 264 12.37 22.55 25.32
C GLY A 264 10.99 21.92 25.09
N ASN A 265 10.34 22.28 23.99
CA ASN A 265 9.03 21.78 23.57
C ASN A 265 9.12 20.68 22.49
N PHE A 266 10.30 20.10 22.27
CA PHE A 266 10.45 19.05 21.27
C PHE A 266 9.66 17.80 21.65
N TRP A 267 8.87 17.26 20.73
CA TRP A 267 7.91 16.18 21.02
C TRP A 267 8.57 14.92 21.60
N ALA A 268 9.80 14.60 21.18
CA ALA A 268 10.53 13.42 21.66
C ALA A 268 11.51 13.72 22.81
N ARG A 269 11.43 14.90 23.42
CA ARG A 269 12.43 15.41 24.37
C ARG A 269 12.70 14.43 25.52
N SER A 270 11.65 13.95 26.18
CA SER A 270 11.74 13.01 27.30
C SER A 270 12.35 11.66 26.89
N PHE A 271 12.01 11.16 25.69
CA PHE A 271 12.57 9.90 25.18
C PHE A 271 14.05 10.05 24.80
N ILE A 272 14.43 11.18 24.20
CA ILE A 272 15.83 11.51 23.90
C ILE A 272 16.64 11.56 25.20
N GLN A 273 16.09 12.20 26.24
CA GLN A 273 16.72 12.23 27.55
C GLN A 273 16.93 10.82 28.10
N GLU A 274 15.89 9.98 28.06
CA GLU A 274 15.96 8.61 28.57
C GLU A 274 17.03 7.77 27.85
N VAL A 275 17.07 7.79 26.51
CA VAL A 275 18.07 6.99 25.77
C VAL A 275 19.50 7.48 25.98
N LEU A 276 19.71 8.79 26.20
CA LEU A 276 21.02 9.36 26.52
C LEU A 276 21.45 9.00 27.95
N GLU A 277 20.55 9.16 28.94
CA GLU A 277 20.80 8.78 30.33
C GLU A 277 21.13 7.31 30.48
N LYS A 278 20.44 6.45 29.72
CA LYS A 278 20.65 5.01 29.72
C LYS A 278 21.81 4.57 28.81
N GLY A 279 22.44 5.48 28.07
CA GLY A 279 23.58 5.19 27.20
C GLY A 279 23.24 4.26 26.03
N VAL A 280 21.99 4.26 25.58
CA VAL A 280 21.52 3.51 24.40
C VAL A 280 21.87 4.28 23.13
N MET A 281 21.76 5.60 23.19
CA MET A 281 22.20 6.53 22.14
C MET A 281 23.18 7.54 22.73
N GLU A 282 23.94 8.19 21.85
CA GLU A 282 24.95 9.19 22.22
C GLU A 282 24.81 10.43 21.34
N THR A 283 25.31 11.56 21.84
CA THR A 283 25.49 12.78 21.05
C THR A 283 26.62 12.61 20.04
N PHE A 284 26.60 13.44 19.00
CA PHE A 284 27.70 13.57 18.07
C PHE A 284 28.90 14.29 18.73
N PRO A 285 30.10 14.24 18.12
CA PRO A 285 31.28 14.94 18.62
C PRO A 285 31.12 16.45 18.79
N ASP A 286 30.18 17.05 18.04
CA ASP A 286 29.80 18.46 18.14
C ASP A 286 28.85 18.76 19.31
N GLY A 287 28.53 17.76 20.14
CA GLY A 287 27.64 17.87 21.29
C GLY A 287 26.14 17.85 20.94
N THR A 288 25.77 17.72 19.66
CA THR A 288 24.37 17.73 19.22
C THR A 288 23.76 16.32 19.16
N PHE A 289 22.43 16.23 19.19
CA PHE A 289 21.70 14.96 19.01
C PHE A 289 21.24 14.70 17.57
N LYS A 290 21.00 15.78 16.82
CA LYS A 290 20.42 15.86 15.46
C LYS A 290 19.08 15.13 15.37
N PRO A 291 18.04 15.54 16.13
CA PRO A 291 16.81 14.78 16.28
C PRO A 291 16.07 14.53 14.96
N ASN A 292 16.15 15.47 14.01
CA ASN A 292 15.48 15.37 12.71
C ASN A 292 16.34 14.68 11.63
N GLN A 293 17.57 14.26 11.94
CA GLN A 293 18.42 13.56 10.98
C GLN A 293 17.87 12.17 10.72
N LYS A 294 17.66 11.83 9.45
CA LYS A 294 17.26 10.49 9.01
C LYS A 294 18.38 9.49 9.29
N MET A 295 18.02 8.31 9.78
CA MET A 295 18.98 7.24 10.03
C MET A 295 19.06 6.28 8.85
N THR A 296 20.28 5.87 8.53
CA THR A 296 20.57 4.73 7.67
C THR A 296 20.36 3.42 8.43
N ARG A 297 20.21 2.33 7.69
CA ARG A 297 20.15 0.97 8.28
C ARG A 297 21.41 0.64 9.08
N ALA A 298 22.58 1.11 8.63
CA ALA A 298 23.86 0.90 9.31
C ALA A 298 23.92 1.66 10.64
N GLU A 299 23.50 2.92 10.68
CA GLU A 299 23.45 3.69 11.93
C GLU A 299 22.48 3.08 12.93
N LEU A 300 21.30 2.61 12.49
CA LEU A 300 20.35 1.92 13.38
C LEU A 300 20.96 0.62 13.92
N ALA A 301 21.62 -0.16 13.08
CA ALA A 301 22.31 -1.39 13.50
C ALA A 301 23.40 -1.11 14.54
N GLN A 302 24.15 0.00 14.42
CA GLN A 302 25.13 0.40 15.44
C GLN A 302 24.48 0.74 16.78
N VAL A 303 23.31 1.40 16.78
CA VAL A 303 22.58 1.67 18.02
C VAL A 303 22.08 0.37 18.66
N ILE A 304 21.56 -0.57 17.87
CA ILE A 304 21.16 -1.91 18.36
C ILE A 304 22.37 -2.65 18.93
N GLN A 305 23.51 -2.64 18.24
CA GLN A 305 24.74 -3.27 18.71
C GLN A 305 25.19 -2.67 20.05
N LYS A 306 25.21 -1.34 20.19
CA LYS A 306 25.54 -0.66 21.46
C LYS A 306 24.58 -1.05 22.57
N PHE A 307 23.28 -1.09 22.28
CA PHE A 307 22.27 -1.58 23.23
C PHE A 307 22.59 -3.01 23.68
N LEU A 308 22.91 -3.91 22.74
CA LEU A 308 23.21 -5.31 23.00
C LEU A 308 24.50 -5.50 23.82
N VAL A 309 25.59 -4.83 23.44
CA VAL A 309 26.86 -4.78 24.20
C VAL A 309 26.58 -4.39 25.64
N ARG A 310 25.76 -3.35 25.85
CA ARG A 310 25.42 -2.88 27.18
C ARG A 310 24.49 -3.83 27.94
N TYR A 311 23.51 -4.42 27.25
CA TYR A 311 22.55 -5.36 27.82
C TYR A 311 23.25 -6.62 28.35
N TRP A 312 24.13 -7.21 27.55
CA TRP A 312 24.89 -8.40 27.93
C TRP A 312 26.17 -8.11 28.70
N GLN A 313 26.56 -6.84 28.82
CA GLN A 313 27.83 -6.42 29.43
C GLN A 313 29.03 -7.10 28.75
N ASP A 314 28.95 -7.29 27.43
CA ASP A 314 29.95 -7.99 26.64
C ASP A 314 30.54 -7.05 25.56
N PRO A 315 31.68 -6.40 25.84
CA PRO A 315 32.37 -5.54 24.87
C PRO A 315 32.84 -6.28 23.63
N SER A 316 32.99 -7.61 23.67
CA SER A 316 33.46 -8.37 22.51
C SER A 316 32.46 -8.29 21.35
N LEU A 317 31.17 -8.06 21.62
CA LEU A 317 30.14 -7.93 20.59
C LEU A 317 30.34 -6.75 19.65
N GLU A 318 31.17 -5.77 20.02
CA GLU A 318 31.58 -4.70 19.11
C GLU A 318 32.40 -5.25 17.93
N THR A 319 33.20 -6.30 18.18
CA THR A 319 34.20 -6.79 17.22
C THR A 319 34.05 -8.24 16.79
N LYS A 320 33.26 -9.03 17.52
CA LYS A 320 33.11 -10.49 17.39
C LYS A 320 32.78 -10.97 15.97
N PHE A 321 32.09 -10.15 15.19
CA PHE A 321 31.59 -10.51 13.86
C PHE A 321 32.22 -9.70 12.72
N PHE A 322 33.27 -8.90 12.99
CA PHE A 322 33.97 -8.20 11.91
C PHE A 322 34.57 -9.19 10.91
N GLY A 323 34.30 -8.98 9.63
CA GLY A 323 34.80 -9.84 8.55
C GLY A 323 34.09 -11.18 8.41
N THR A 324 33.07 -11.47 9.22
CA THR A 324 32.26 -12.69 9.08
C THR A 324 31.15 -12.51 8.04
N THR A 325 30.89 -13.55 7.25
CA THR A 325 29.76 -13.56 6.32
C THR A 325 28.46 -13.80 7.09
N SER A 326 27.47 -12.93 6.88
CA SER A 326 26.12 -13.11 7.44
C SER A 326 25.57 -14.48 7.01
N PRO A 327 25.00 -15.27 7.93
CA PRO A 327 24.27 -16.50 7.58
C PRO A 327 22.87 -16.22 7.00
N PHE A 328 22.46 -14.96 6.97
CA PHE A 328 21.18 -14.46 6.44
C PHE A 328 21.38 -13.64 5.18
#